data_AF-A0A953H724-F1
#
_entry.id   AF-A0A953H724-F1
#
_cell.length_a   1.000
_cell.length_b   1.000
_cell.length_c   1.000
_cell.angle_alpha   90.00
_cell.angle_beta   90.00
_cell.angle_gamma   90.00
#
_symmetry.space_group_name_H-M   'P 1'
#
loop_
_entity.id
_entity.type
_entity.pdbx_description
1 polymer ?
#
loop_
_entity_poly.entity_id
_entity_poly.type
_entity_poly.pdbx_seq_one_letter_code
_entity_poly.pdbx_strand_id
1 'polypeptide(L)'
;MDSFSGNTEMIGEYRGILQVYQEAKCPAPPPTESLKEAEVKARSESEYLQFIFDELHEAGFSAHEIEELEEKVKAAQHQEEIARVLSATTFSLSGSDENQVGQIRKVIQELQSIAHYHPASEGICNRLNSVLEELKDIASEADNMNNNLSFDQGNMTIWMERMDLGFRLMKKHNVASTEELLQFKKRPGA
;
A
#
# COMPACT_ATOMS: atom_id res chain seq x y z
N MET A 1 -79.53 -26.58 -6.11
CA MET A 1 -78.54 -26.95 -5.07
C MET A 1 -77.82 -25.67 -4.70
N ASP A 2 -78.55 -24.76 -4.05
CA ASP A 2 -78.18 -23.36 -3.81
C ASP A 2 -77.50 -23.14 -2.45
N SER A 3 -77.04 -24.20 -1.80
CA SER A 3 -76.42 -24.12 -0.47
C SER A 3 -74.91 -23.87 -0.51
N PHE A 4 -74.28 -24.00 -1.70
CA PHE A 4 -72.83 -23.79 -1.86
C PHE A 4 -72.48 -22.37 -2.32
N SER A 5 -73.37 -21.70 -3.06
CA SER A 5 -73.12 -20.36 -3.62
C SER A 5 -73.13 -19.26 -2.55
N GLY A 6 -74.05 -19.32 -1.59
CA GLY A 6 -74.12 -18.32 -0.50
C GLY A 6 -72.94 -18.40 0.47
N ASN A 7 -72.34 -19.59 0.64
CA ASN A 7 -71.18 -19.77 1.53
C ASN A 7 -69.89 -19.23 0.90
N THR A 8 -69.72 -19.36 -0.43
CA THR A 8 -68.60 -18.73 -1.14
C THR A 8 -68.70 -17.21 -1.17
N GLU A 9 -69.91 -16.66 -1.23
CA GLU A 9 -70.17 -15.22 -1.18
C GLU A 9 -69.90 -14.66 0.22
N MET A 10 -70.38 -15.34 1.27
CA MET A 10 -70.15 -14.95 2.67
C MET A 10 -68.66 -15.02 3.07
N ILE A 11 -67.90 -15.99 2.55
CA ILE A 11 -66.44 -16.08 2.78
C ILE A 11 -65.70 -14.95 2.04
N GLY A 12 -66.16 -14.56 0.85
CA GLY A 12 -65.64 -13.41 0.10
C GLY A 12 -65.88 -12.10 0.83
N GLU A 13 -67.10 -11.88 1.31
CA GLU A 13 -67.47 -10.73 2.15
C GLU A 13 -66.68 -10.69 3.44
N TYR A 14 -66.54 -11.83 4.14
CA TYR A 14 -65.77 -11.91 5.38
C TYR A 14 -64.29 -11.62 5.15
N ARG A 15 -63.68 -12.10 4.05
CA ARG A 15 -62.30 -11.74 3.68
C ARG A 15 -62.15 -10.26 3.36
N GLY A 16 -63.09 -9.67 2.63
CA GLY A 16 -63.10 -8.23 2.35
C GLY A 16 -63.17 -7.40 3.64
N ILE A 17 -64.05 -7.76 4.56
CA ILE A 17 -64.17 -7.12 5.88
C ILE A 17 -62.89 -7.30 6.71
N LEU A 18 -62.28 -8.49 6.68
CA LEU A 18 -61.04 -8.76 7.41
C LEU A 18 -59.86 -7.95 6.85
N GLN A 19 -59.78 -7.79 5.53
CA GLN A 19 -58.77 -6.96 4.88
C GLN A 19 -58.94 -5.48 5.25
N VAL A 20 -60.16 -4.95 5.15
CA VAL A 20 -60.47 -3.56 5.56
C VAL A 20 -60.21 -3.35 7.05
N TYR A 21 -60.54 -4.32 7.90
CA TYR A 21 -60.23 -4.26 9.34
C TYR A 21 -58.72 -4.31 9.62
N GLN A 22 -57.95 -5.11 8.87
CA GLN A 22 -56.49 -5.15 8.98
C GLN A 22 -55.85 -3.85 8.50
N GLU A 23 -56.29 -3.28 7.38
CA GLU A 23 -55.85 -1.98 6.86
C GLU A 23 -56.20 -0.83 7.83
N ALA A 24 -57.37 -0.87 8.47
CA ALA A 24 -57.76 0.10 9.49
C ALA A 24 -57.01 -0.07 10.82
N LYS A 25 -56.52 -1.28 11.13
CA LYS A 25 -55.79 -1.61 12.37
C LYS A 25 -54.28 -1.39 12.26
N CYS A 26 -53.75 -1.42 11.04
CA CYS A 26 -52.39 -1.01 10.70
C CYS A 26 -52.45 0.23 9.80
N PRO A 27 -52.80 1.41 10.34
CA PRO A 27 -52.74 2.64 9.56
C PRO A 27 -51.31 2.83 9.06
N ALA A 28 -51.14 3.12 7.76
CA ALA A 28 -49.91 3.73 7.27
C ALA A 28 -49.61 4.97 8.14
N PRO A 29 -48.35 5.23 8.52
CA PRO A 29 -48.03 6.36 9.37
C PRO A 29 -48.65 7.63 8.74
N PRO A 30 -49.31 8.49 9.54
CA PRO A 30 -49.90 9.72 9.02
C PRO A 30 -48.85 10.49 8.20
N PRO A 31 -49.25 11.22 7.15
CA PRO A 31 -48.32 11.92 6.26
C PRO A 31 -47.27 12.74 7.02
N THR A 32 -47.66 13.31 8.16
CA THR A 32 -46.80 14.07 9.08
C THR A 32 -45.73 13.24 9.80
N GLU A 33 -45.96 11.97 10.14
CA GLU A 33 -44.95 11.07 10.68
C GLU A 33 -43.95 10.64 9.59
N SER A 34 -44.44 10.30 8.40
CA SER A 34 -43.57 9.97 7.26
C SER A 34 -42.68 11.15 6.83
N LEU A 35 -43.19 12.38 6.92
CA LEU A 35 -42.44 13.61 6.65
C LEU A 35 -41.38 13.89 7.72
N LYS A 36 -41.69 13.65 9.00
CA LYS A 36 -40.71 13.77 10.10
C LYS A 36 -39.59 12.74 9.97
N GLU A 37 -39.92 11.50 9.61
CA GLU A 37 -38.91 10.47 9.36
C GLU A 37 -38.02 10.81 8.17
N ALA A 38 -38.58 11.36 7.09
CA ALA A 38 -37.83 11.85 5.94
C ALA A 38 -36.92 13.04 6.30
N GLU A 39 -37.40 13.99 7.10
CA GLU A 39 -36.62 15.12 7.60
C GLU A 39 -35.43 14.66 8.47
N VAL A 40 -35.66 13.72 9.40
CA VAL A 40 -34.61 13.16 10.25
C VAL A 40 -33.57 12.43 9.40
N LYS A 41 -34.00 11.64 8.40
CA LYS A 41 -33.08 10.96 7.46
C LYS A 41 -32.25 11.96 6.66
N ALA A 42 -32.89 12.94 6.02
CA ALA A 42 -32.22 13.96 5.22
C ALA A 42 -31.22 14.76 6.06
N ARG A 43 -31.58 15.10 7.30
CA ARG A 43 -30.68 15.77 8.24
C ARG A 43 -29.48 14.90 8.58
N SER A 44 -29.68 13.61 8.92
CA SER A 44 -28.58 12.70 9.24
C SER A 44 -27.66 12.46 8.05
N GLU A 45 -28.21 12.42 6.84
CA GLU A 45 -27.46 12.28 5.60
C GLU A 45 -26.64 13.54 5.32
N SER A 46 -27.23 14.73 5.51
CA SER A 46 -26.50 16.00 5.39
C SER A 46 -25.37 16.12 6.41
N GLU A 47 -25.58 15.74 7.67
CA GLU A 47 -24.54 15.77 8.71
C GLU A 47 -23.39 14.79 8.37
N TYR A 48 -23.72 13.61 7.85
CA TYR A 48 -22.74 12.64 7.38
C TYR A 48 -21.93 13.15 6.17
N LEU A 49 -22.60 13.73 5.17
CA LEU A 49 -21.95 14.29 3.98
C LEU A 49 -21.05 15.47 4.34
N GLN A 50 -21.47 16.32 5.28
CA GLN A 50 -20.65 17.42 5.78
C GLN A 50 -19.37 16.89 6.45
N PHE A 51 -19.49 15.86 7.30
CA PHE A 51 -18.34 15.23 7.93
C PHE A 51 -17.34 14.67 6.90
N ILE A 52 -17.83 13.99 5.86
CA ILE A 52 -16.98 13.50 4.75
C ILE A 52 -16.29 14.66 4.03
N PHE A 53 -17.05 15.70 3.70
CA PHE A 53 -16.53 16.86 3.01
C PHE A 53 -15.40 17.50 3.82
N ASP A 54 -15.60 17.69 5.12
CA ASP A 54 -14.61 18.26 6.03
C ASP A 54 -13.36 17.39 6.12
N GLU A 55 -13.51 16.07 6.24
CA GLU A 55 -12.39 15.10 6.25
C GLU A 55 -11.57 15.14 4.96
N LEU A 56 -12.23 15.11 3.79
CA LEU A 56 -11.55 15.19 2.49
C LEU A 56 -11.02 16.59 2.18
N HIS A 57 -11.60 17.63 2.77
CA HIS A 57 -11.11 19.00 2.68
C HIS A 57 -9.83 19.18 3.51
N GLU A 58 -9.82 18.70 4.74
CA GLU A 58 -8.66 18.72 5.61
C GLU A 58 -7.50 17.88 5.04
N ALA A 59 -7.81 16.72 4.45
CA ALA A 59 -6.80 15.89 3.78
C ALA A 59 -6.14 16.60 2.58
N GLY A 60 -6.88 17.45 1.86
CA GLY A 60 -6.30 18.39 0.88
C GLY A 60 -5.48 17.76 -0.25
N PHE A 61 -5.83 16.55 -0.71
CA PHE A 61 -5.12 15.91 -1.82
C PHE A 61 -5.24 16.70 -3.12
N SER A 62 -4.15 16.75 -3.88
CA SER A 62 -4.10 17.26 -5.25
C SER A 62 -4.39 16.14 -6.24
N ALA A 63 -4.75 16.50 -7.47
CA ALA A 63 -4.98 15.50 -8.51
C ALA A 63 -3.70 14.69 -8.75
N HIS A 64 -3.82 13.37 -8.86
CA HIS A 64 -2.72 12.43 -9.12
C HIS A 64 -1.63 12.36 -8.04
N GLU A 65 -1.86 12.96 -6.87
CA GLU A 65 -0.83 13.08 -5.84
C GLU A 65 -0.35 11.72 -5.31
N ILE A 66 -1.27 10.77 -5.05
CA ILE A 66 -0.90 9.45 -4.50
C ILE A 66 -0.14 8.66 -5.56
N GLU A 67 -0.58 8.71 -6.81
CA GLU A 67 0.06 8.04 -7.94
C GLU A 67 1.49 8.56 -8.18
N GLU A 68 1.70 9.88 -8.09
CA GLU A 68 3.05 10.46 -8.16
C GLU A 68 3.92 10.08 -6.96
N LEU A 69 3.34 9.97 -5.76
CA LEU A 69 4.05 9.52 -4.57
C LEU A 69 4.45 8.04 -4.67
N GLU A 70 3.59 7.19 -5.23
CA GLU A 70 3.92 5.79 -5.51
C GLU A 70 5.16 5.66 -6.40
N GLU A 71 5.23 6.45 -7.48
CA GLU A 71 6.39 6.45 -8.38
C GLU A 71 7.67 6.89 -7.65
N LYS A 72 7.58 7.94 -6.83
CA LYS A 72 8.71 8.45 -6.03
C LYS A 72 9.18 7.42 -5.00
N VAL A 73 8.26 6.81 -4.26
CA VAL A 73 8.57 5.77 -3.26
C VAL A 73 9.20 4.55 -3.94
N LYS A 74 8.69 4.12 -5.09
CA LYS A 74 9.26 3.00 -5.84
C LYS A 74 10.68 3.30 -6.32
N ALA A 75 10.90 4.51 -6.88
CA ALA A 75 12.23 4.94 -7.27
C ALA A 75 13.19 4.98 -6.08
N ALA A 76 12.72 5.47 -4.93
CA ALA A 76 13.50 5.51 -3.70
C ALA A 76 13.85 4.08 -3.21
N GLN A 77 12.89 3.16 -3.16
CA GLN A 77 13.14 1.76 -2.78
C GLN A 77 14.20 1.09 -3.65
N HIS A 78 14.19 1.34 -4.96
CA HIS A 78 15.23 0.83 -5.85
C HIS A 78 16.61 1.39 -5.52
N GLN A 79 16.71 2.69 -5.22
CA GLN A 79 17.98 3.30 -4.82
C GLN A 79 18.51 2.75 -3.50
N GLU A 80 17.62 2.57 -2.51
CA GLU A 80 17.96 1.94 -1.22
C GLU A 80 18.46 0.51 -1.42
N GLU A 81 17.79 -0.27 -2.28
CA GLU A 81 18.21 -1.64 -2.57
C GLU A 81 19.59 -1.68 -3.26
N ILE A 82 19.85 -0.79 -4.22
CA ILE A 82 21.16 -0.67 -4.87
C ILE A 82 22.23 -0.33 -3.82
N ALA A 83 21.98 0.65 -2.96
CA ALA A 83 22.92 1.06 -1.91
C ALA A 83 23.23 -0.08 -0.94
N ARG A 84 22.18 -0.82 -0.53
CA ARG A 84 22.30 -2.00 0.33
C ARG A 84 23.18 -3.07 -0.29
N VAL A 85 22.97 -3.39 -1.56
CA VAL A 85 23.75 -4.41 -2.28
C VAL A 85 25.21 -3.97 -2.41
N LEU A 86 25.48 -2.73 -2.85
CA LEU A 86 26.84 -2.21 -3.00
C LEU A 86 27.59 -2.21 -1.66
N SER A 87 26.96 -1.73 -0.59
CA SER A 87 27.53 -1.76 0.76
C SER A 87 27.85 -3.19 1.22
N ALA A 88 26.93 -4.14 1.00
CA ALA A 88 27.16 -5.55 1.33
C ALA A 88 28.32 -6.15 0.51
N THR A 89 28.43 -5.80 -0.77
CA THR A 89 29.55 -6.22 -1.63
C THR A 89 30.88 -5.68 -1.10
N THR A 90 30.99 -4.37 -0.84
CA THR A 90 32.20 -3.76 -0.29
C THR A 90 32.59 -4.39 1.04
N PHE A 91 31.62 -4.60 1.93
CA PHE A 91 31.86 -5.24 3.22
C PHE A 91 32.38 -6.68 3.09
N SER A 92 31.79 -7.47 2.18
CA SER A 92 32.21 -8.86 1.92
C SER A 92 33.62 -8.96 1.32
N LEU A 93 33.97 -8.01 0.44
CA LEU A 93 35.25 -8.02 -0.25
C LEU A 93 36.40 -7.52 0.63
N SER A 94 36.21 -6.43 1.38
CA SER A 94 37.30 -5.75 2.09
C SER A 94 36.96 -5.24 3.51
N GLY A 95 35.68 -5.20 3.90
CA GLY A 95 35.25 -4.51 5.13
C GLY A 95 35.11 -5.37 6.40
N SER A 96 35.04 -6.71 6.28
CA SER A 96 34.89 -7.62 7.44
C SER A 96 36.23 -8.25 7.89
N ASP A 97 36.30 -8.80 9.11
CA ASP A 97 37.49 -9.51 9.60
C ASP A 97 37.80 -10.79 8.81
N GLU A 98 36.76 -11.40 8.21
CA GLU A 98 36.86 -12.60 7.36
C GLU A 98 36.58 -12.29 5.88
N ASN A 99 36.94 -11.09 5.42
CA ASN A 99 36.69 -10.68 4.04
C ASN A 99 37.50 -11.50 3.01
N GLN A 100 37.03 -11.49 1.75
CA GLN A 100 37.63 -12.29 0.68
C GLN A 100 39.09 -11.93 0.41
N VAL A 101 39.46 -10.65 0.49
CA VAL A 101 40.86 -10.20 0.35
C VAL A 101 41.74 -10.84 1.43
N GLY A 102 41.27 -10.87 2.68
CA GLY A 102 41.96 -11.48 3.81
C GLY A 102 42.10 -13.00 3.67
N GLN A 103 41.06 -13.69 3.21
CA GLN A 103 41.12 -15.13 2.97
C GLN A 103 42.12 -15.48 1.86
N ILE A 104 42.13 -14.74 0.76
CA ILE A 104 43.09 -14.97 -0.33
C ILE A 104 44.52 -14.67 0.13
N ARG A 105 44.75 -13.66 0.97
CA ARG A 105 46.07 -13.44 1.58
C ARG A 105 46.57 -14.64 2.36
N LYS A 106 45.70 -15.28 3.15
CA LYS A 106 46.07 -16.49 3.91
C LYS A 106 46.48 -17.63 2.96
N VAL A 107 45.70 -17.87 1.90
CA VAL A 107 46.02 -18.89 0.88
C VAL A 107 47.37 -18.59 0.20
N ILE A 108 47.65 -17.32 -0.13
CA ILE A 108 48.94 -16.92 -0.69
C ILE A 108 50.08 -17.24 0.28
N GLN A 109 49.93 -16.94 1.56
CA GLN A 109 50.96 -17.23 2.58
C GLN A 109 51.21 -18.74 2.73
N GLU A 110 50.15 -19.56 2.69
CA GLU A 110 50.27 -21.03 2.73
C GLU A 110 51.03 -21.56 1.52
N LEU A 111 50.71 -21.08 0.31
CA LEU A 111 51.41 -21.48 -0.92
C LEU A 111 52.86 -21.00 -0.93
N GLN A 112 53.14 -19.81 -0.42
CA GLN A 112 54.51 -19.30 -0.28
C GLN A 112 55.35 -20.17 0.66
N SER A 113 54.75 -20.75 1.71
CA SER A 113 55.47 -21.61 2.66
C SER A 113 56.06 -22.87 2.02
N ILE A 114 55.46 -23.36 0.93
CA ILE A 114 55.94 -24.55 0.19
C ILE A 114 56.76 -24.19 -1.05
N ALA A 115 56.89 -22.91 -1.42
CA ALA A 115 57.52 -22.48 -2.66
C ALA A 115 58.97 -22.96 -2.82
N HIS A 116 59.71 -23.05 -1.72
CA HIS A 116 61.08 -23.55 -1.72
C HIS A 116 61.17 -25.04 -2.14
N TYR A 117 60.19 -25.85 -1.75
CA TYR A 117 60.15 -27.30 -2.05
C TYR A 117 59.38 -27.61 -3.33
N HIS A 118 58.46 -26.72 -3.72
CA HIS A 118 57.60 -26.87 -4.88
C HIS A 118 57.50 -25.54 -5.66
N PRO A 119 58.50 -25.20 -6.48
CA PRO A 119 58.56 -23.91 -7.19
C PRO A 119 57.35 -23.64 -8.11
N ALA A 120 56.66 -24.69 -8.56
CA ALA A 120 55.42 -24.54 -9.35
C ALA A 120 54.29 -23.80 -8.60
N SER A 121 54.34 -23.74 -7.26
CA SER A 121 53.41 -22.95 -6.44
C SER A 121 53.56 -21.43 -6.64
N GLU A 122 54.74 -20.92 -7.05
CA GLU A 122 54.94 -19.50 -7.32
C GLU A 122 54.02 -18.97 -8.43
N GLY A 123 53.76 -19.79 -9.45
CA GLY A 123 52.83 -19.44 -10.52
C GLY A 123 51.39 -19.23 -10.00
N ILE A 124 50.98 -20.00 -8.99
CA ILE A 124 49.68 -19.86 -8.34
C ILE A 124 49.66 -18.60 -7.47
N CYS A 125 50.71 -18.37 -6.67
CA CYS A 125 50.86 -17.15 -5.87
C CYS A 125 50.76 -15.89 -6.72
N ASN A 126 51.43 -15.83 -7.88
CA ASN A 126 51.38 -14.68 -8.77
C ASN A 126 49.97 -14.41 -9.28
N ARG A 127 49.24 -15.45 -9.70
CA ARG A 127 47.84 -15.31 -10.13
C ARG A 127 46.92 -14.85 -8.99
N LEU A 128 47.11 -15.39 -7.79
CA LEU A 128 46.32 -14.98 -6.62
C LEU A 128 46.61 -13.54 -6.20
N ASN A 129 47.85 -13.07 -6.31
CA ASN A 129 48.18 -11.66 -6.10
C ASN A 129 47.47 -10.76 -7.12
N SER A 130 47.40 -11.15 -8.40
CA SER A 130 46.62 -10.39 -9.40
C SER A 130 45.13 -10.36 -9.05
N VAL A 131 44.54 -11.50 -8.65
CA VAL A 131 43.14 -11.55 -8.20
C VAL A 131 42.93 -10.66 -6.96
N LEU A 132 43.90 -10.61 -6.06
CA LEU A 132 43.81 -9.80 -4.85
C LEU A 132 43.75 -8.29 -5.16
N GLU A 133 44.55 -7.81 -6.12
CA GLU A 133 44.45 -6.42 -6.58
C GLU A 133 43.11 -6.16 -7.27
N GLU A 134 42.66 -7.06 -8.15
CA GLU A 134 41.34 -6.96 -8.80
C GLU A 134 40.19 -6.86 -7.78
N LEU A 135 40.22 -7.68 -6.72
CA LEU A 135 39.19 -7.63 -5.68
C LEU A 135 39.20 -6.32 -4.88
N LYS A 136 40.37 -5.71 -4.65
CA LYS A 136 40.45 -4.39 -4.01
C LYS A 136 39.88 -3.32 -4.91
N ASP A 137 40.19 -3.37 -6.21
CA ASP A 137 39.71 -2.42 -7.20
C ASP A 137 38.18 -2.50 -7.31
N ILE A 138 37.61 -3.71 -7.42
CA ILE A 138 36.17 -3.95 -7.42
C ILE A 138 35.52 -3.44 -6.12
N ALA A 139 36.13 -3.70 -4.96
CA ALA A 139 35.60 -3.21 -3.68
C ALA A 139 35.58 -1.67 -3.63
N SER A 140 36.63 -1.03 -4.13
CA SER A 140 36.70 0.43 -4.19
C SER A 140 35.71 1.01 -5.21
N GLU A 141 35.51 0.34 -6.35
CA GLU A 141 34.53 0.75 -7.35
C GLU A 141 33.11 0.67 -6.79
N ALA A 142 32.77 -0.44 -6.12
CA ALA A 142 31.48 -0.60 -5.46
C ALA A 142 31.22 0.47 -4.39
N ASP A 143 32.23 0.80 -3.58
CA ASP A 143 32.13 1.87 -2.58
C ASP A 143 31.92 3.25 -3.23
N ASN A 144 32.65 3.55 -4.30
CA ASN A 144 32.47 4.79 -5.06
C ASN A 144 31.08 4.87 -5.71
N MET A 145 30.58 3.77 -6.27
CA MET A 145 29.21 3.72 -6.80
C MET A 145 28.20 4.03 -5.70
N ASN A 146 28.40 3.48 -4.50
CA ASN A 146 27.53 3.70 -3.36
C ASN A 146 27.56 5.16 -2.88
N ASN A 147 28.75 5.76 -2.80
CA ASN A 147 28.94 7.16 -2.38
C ASN A 147 28.34 8.16 -3.37
N ASN A 148 28.19 7.79 -4.65
CA ASN A 148 27.56 8.61 -5.68
C ASN A 148 26.02 8.48 -5.69
N LEU A 149 25.44 7.59 -4.89
CA LEU A 149 23.98 7.51 -4.76
C LEU A 149 23.47 8.68 -3.93
N SER A 150 22.77 9.62 -4.57
CA SER A 150 21.99 10.64 -3.87
C SER A 150 20.66 10.04 -3.43
N PHE A 151 20.50 9.75 -2.13
CA PHE A 151 19.24 9.27 -1.56
C PHE A 151 18.60 10.34 -0.67
N ASP A 152 17.34 10.68 -0.95
CA ASP A 152 16.57 11.60 -0.12
C ASP A 152 15.81 10.85 0.99
N GLN A 153 16.61 10.36 1.95
CA GLN A 153 16.16 9.46 3.02
C GLN A 153 15.10 10.10 3.93
N GLY A 154 15.08 11.43 4.04
CA GLY A 154 14.14 12.17 4.89
C GLY A 154 12.71 12.22 4.34
N ASN A 155 12.56 12.17 3.01
CA ASN A 155 11.26 12.36 2.37
C ASN A 155 10.46 11.06 2.22
N MET A 156 11.10 9.89 2.25
CA MET A 156 10.43 8.60 2.05
C MET A 156 9.35 8.31 3.10
N THR A 157 9.64 8.53 4.38
CA THR A 157 8.66 8.35 5.47
C THR A 157 7.46 9.28 5.30
N ILE A 158 7.71 10.54 4.94
CA ILE A 158 6.66 11.55 4.72
C ILE A 158 5.76 11.13 3.55
N TRP A 159 6.35 10.64 2.45
CA TRP A 159 5.59 10.15 1.30
C TRP A 159 4.75 8.93 1.65
N MET A 160 5.29 7.97 2.40
CA MET A 160 4.56 6.80 2.86
C MET A 160 3.38 7.16 3.77
N GLU A 161 3.59 8.03 4.77
CA GLU A 161 2.51 8.48 5.65
C GLU A 161 1.39 9.20 4.88
N ARG A 162 1.78 10.01 3.89
CA ARG A 162 0.84 10.71 3.00
C ARG A 162 0.06 9.73 2.13
N MET A 163 0.71 8.73 1.55
CA MET A 163 0.06 7.65 0.81
C MET A 163 -0.88 6.82 1.69
N ASP A 164 -0.49 6.49 2.91
CA ASP A 164 -1.32 5.75 3.86
C ASP A 164 -2.60 6.49 4.24
N LEU A 165 -2.52 7.82 4.40
CA LEU A 165 -3.73 8.65 4.54
C LEU A 165 -4.62 8.53 3.30
N GLY A 166 -4.03 8.64 2.11
CA GLY A 166 -4.73 8.52 0.83
C GLY A 166 -5.46 7.19 0.67
N PHE A 167 -4.75 6.07 0.84
CA PHE A 167 -5.34 4.73 0.73
C PHE A 167 -6.41 4.47 1.78
N ARG A 168 -6.26 4.98 3.01
CA ARG A 168 -7.32 4.86 4.04
C ARG A 168 -8.60 5.55 3.60
N LEU A 169 -8.52 6.77 3.06
CA LEU A 169 -9.69 7.51 2.56
C LEU A 169 -10.29 6.82 1.32
N MET A 170 -9.45 6.37 0.40
CA MET A 170 -9.89 5.64 -0.79
C MET A 170 -10.65 4.36 -0.42
N LYS A 171 -10.13 3.59 0.53
CA LYS A 171 -10.77 2.38 1.06
C LYS A 171 -12.07 2.71 1.80
N LYS A 172 -12.09 3.79 2.59
CA LYS A 172 -13.28 4.24 3.34
C LYS A 172 -14.43 4.62 2.41
N HIS A 173 -14.13 5.24 1.28
CA HIS A 173 -15.12 5.71 0.30
C HIS A 173 -15.29 4.79 -0.91
N ASN A 174 -14.59 3.65 -0.93
CA ASN A 174 -14.63 2.65 -2.00
C ASN A 174 -14.34 3.24 -3.40
N VAL A 175 -13.25 4.00 -3.48
CA VAL A 175 -12.72 4.59 -4.71
C VAL A 175 -11.31 4.05 -5.01
N ALA A 176 -10.93 4.04 -6.29
CA ALA A 176 -9.71 3.38 -6.78
C ALA A 176 -8.59 4.34 -7.21
N SER A 177 -8.83 5.66 -7.27
CA SER A 177 -7.79 6.65 -7.59
C SER A 177 -7.93 7.94 -6.79
N THR A 178 -6.87 8.76 -6.79
CA THR A 178 -6.94 10.11 -6.21
C THR A 178 -8.00 10.95 -6.93
N GLU A 179 -8.12 10.78 -8.25
CA GLU A 179 -9.13 11.47 -9.05
C GLU A 179 -10.56 11.08 -8.64
N GLU A 180 -10.84 9.79 -8.44
CA GLU A 180 -12.15 9.34 -7.96
C GLU A 180 -12.45 9.87 -6.55
N LEU A 181 -11.44 9.96 -5.68
CA LEU A 181 -11.58 10.56 -4.35
C LEU A 181 -11.95 12.06 -4.44
N LEU A 182 -11.33 12.79 -5.36
CA LEU A 182 -11.64 14.20 -5.63
C LEU A 182 -13.02 14.38 -6.27
N GLN A 183 -13.45 13.45 -7.13
CA GLN A 183 -14.81 13.45 -7.68
C GLN A 183 -15.86 13.15 -6.62
N PHE A 184 -15.57 12.22 -5.72
CA PHE A 184 -16.43 11.91 -4.58
C PHE A 184 -16.64 13.15 -3.69
N LYS A 185 -15.57 13.92 -3.41
CA LYS A 185 -15.65 15.22 -2.72
C LYS A 185 -16.55 16.25 -3.41
N LYS A 186 -16.61 16.23 -4.75
CA LYS A 186 -17.40 17.19 -5.55
C LYS A 186 -18.88 16.82 -5.67
N ARG A 187 -19.30 15.65 -5.19
CA ARG A 187 -20.70 15.21 -5.28
C ARG A 187 -21.56 16.13 -4.38
N PRO A 188 -22.44 16.98 -4.94
CA PRO A 188 -23.33 17.77 -4.12
C PRO A 188 -24.35 16.84 -3.46
N GLY A 189 -24.71 17.13 -2.20
CA GLY A 189 -25.84 16.47 -1.53
C GLY A 189 -27.08 16.53 -2.44
N ALA A 190 -27.65 15.36 -2.72
CA ALA A 190 -28.94 15.20 -3.38
C ALA A 190 -30.05 15.14 -2.32
#